data_AF-Q2YZS2-F1
#
_entry.id   AF-Q2YZS2-F1
#
_cell.length_a   1.000
_cell.length_b   1.000
_cell.length_c   1.000
_cell.angle_alpha   90.00
_cell.angle_beta   90.00
_cell.angle_gamma   90.00
#
_symmetry.space_group_name_H-M   'P 1'
#
loop_
_entity.id
_entity.type
_entity.pdbx_description
1 polymer ?
#
loop_
_entity_poly.entity_id
_entity_poly.type
_entity_poly.pdbx_seq_one_letter_code
_entity_poly.pdbx_strand_id
1 'polypeptide(L)'
;MSYNQADIILYQASGITNDPTLPFAEMIALKGKKILHIGKESDLDQFKGPNTRMISCKDRTVIPGFNDAHCHPISYAATLLYVDCSPFNVMNIHDIQTQIRKKAHTTPILRPRLEHCLFCPKEFLPTIKRLKAIIITQPIFLYYGGETFRTDCSKEQIKWLFPLHSFRDQGIDVCFSSDTPLYKCNPVLNIYTAVTRKDSTGQNIVPEESIKINEAIKMHTYFPAYASFEEKIKGSITPGKIADLVILSHDTSKINPEEIMNIHPVLTMMDGEIVWEKED
;
A
#
# COMPACT_ATOMS: atom_id res chain seq x y z
N MET A 1 36.99 2.40 6.16
CA MET A 1 35.87 2.62 5.22
C MET A 1 34.84 3.47 5.95
N SER A 2 34.38 4.56 5.36
CA SER A 2 33.37 5.44 5.99
C SER A 2 32.04 4.69 6.08
N TYR A 3 31.62 4.32 7.29
CA TYR A 3 30.36 3.62 7.54
C TYR A 3 29.11 4.44 7.16
N ASN A 4 29.27 5.73 6.85
CA ASN A 4 28.18 6.63 6.50
C ASN A 4 28.02 6.86 4.99
N GLN A 5 28.85 6.25 4.13
CA GLN A 5 28.72 6.45 2.68
C GLN A 5 27.65 5.53 2.08
N ALA A 6 26.70 6.13 1.38
CA ALA A 6 25.63 5.43 0.67
C ALA A 6 26.14 4.74 -0.60
N ASP A 7 25.50 3.64 -0.97
CA ASP A 7 25.76 2.94 -2.23
C ASP A 7 24.96 3.59 -3.38
N ILE A 8 23.70 3.98 -3.11
CA ILE A 8 22.83 4.73 -4.03
C ILE A 8 22.26 5.94 -3.29
N ILE A 9 22.19 7.10 -3.97
CA ILE A 9 21.43 8.26 -3.51
C ILE A 9 20.44 8.66 -4.59
N LEU A 10 19.15 8.66 -4.22
CA LEU A 10 18.07 9.30 -4.96
C LEU A 10 18.03 10.78 -4.53
N TYR A 11 18.01 11.72 -5.48
CA TYR A 11 17.99 13.17 -5.20
C TYR A 11 17.07 13.90 -6.18
N GLN A 12 16.75 15.18 -5.95
CA GLN A 12 15.66 15.88 -6.63
C GLN A 12 14.35 15.09 -6.55
N ALA A 13 14.06 14.54 -5.38
CA ALA A 13 12.90 13.69 -5.16
C ALA A 13 11.73 14.48 -4.57
N SER A 14 10.51 14.22 -5.06
CA SER A 14 9.28 14.55 -4.33
C SER A 14 8.89 13.33 -3.48
N GLY A 15 9.72 12.99 -2.49
CA GLY A 15 9.59 11.75 -1.73
C GLY A 15 8.41 11.80 -0.74
N ILE A 16 7.48 10.85 -0.81
CA ILE A 16 6.41 10.65 0.18
C ILE A 16 6.83 9.50 1.09
N THR A 17 7.20 9.80 2.33
CA THR A 17 7.87 8.82 3.19
C THR A 17 6.91 7.93 3.98
N ASN A 18 5.66 8.36 4.18
CA ASN A 18 4.72 7.82 5.17
C ASN A 18 5.20 7.89 6.63
N ASP A 19 6.27 8.63 6.92
CA ASP A 19 6.72 8.94 8.29
C ASP A 19 6.01 10.20 8.80
N PRO A 20 5.30 10.14 9.94
CA PRO A 20 4.66 11.34 10.49
C PRO A 20 5.64 12.44 10.93
N THR A 21 6.90 12.11 11.20
CA THR A 21 7.94 13.05 11.65
C THR A 21 8.66 13.74 10.49
N LEU A 22 8.77 13.07 9.34
CA LEU A 22 9.38 13.60 8.14
C LEU A 22 8.59 13.11 6.92
N PRO A 23 7.38 13.66 6.66
CA PRO A 23 6.46 13.13 5.65
C PRO A 23 6.96 13.29 4.22
N PHE A 24 7.90 14.21 4.00
CA PHE A 24 8.51 14.48 2.70
C PHE A 24 10.03 14.45 2.77
N ALA A 25 10.67 13.99 1.69
CA ALA A 25 12.13 13.94 1.57
C ALA A 25 12.56 14.33 0.14
N GLU A 26 13.61 15.15 0.05
CA GLU A 26 14.21 15.60 -1.21
C GLU A 26 15.36 14.68 -1.68
N MET A 27 15.94 13.94 -0.73
CA MET A 27 16.90 12.87 -1.01
C MET A 27 16.62 11.62 -0.17
N ILE A 28 16.99 10.46 -0.72
CA ILE A 28 16.94 9.15 -0.06
C ILE A 28 18.28 8.44 -0.30
N ALA A 29 19.01 8.16 0.77
CA ALA A 29 20.31 7.49 0.73
C ALA A 29 20.16 6.03 1.13
N LEU A 30 20.76 5.11 0.38
CA LEU A 30 20.62 3.67 0.53
C LEU A 30 21.98 3.01 0.79
N LYS A 31 21.99 1.97 1.64
CA LYS A 31 23.15 1.14 1.93
C LYS A 31 22.77 -0.34 1.89
N GLY A 32 23.34 -1.08 0.96
CA GLY A 32 22.88 -2.43 0.62
C GLY A 32 21.37 -2.43 0.42
N LYS A 33 20.67 -3.29 1.18
CA LYS A 33 19.22 -3.44 1.08
C LYS A 33 18.40 -2.39 1.82
N LYS A 34 19.03 -1.48 2.57
CA LYS A 34 18.35 -0.64 3.56
C LYS A 34 18.43 0.84 3.24
N ILE A 35 17.40 1.55 3.66
CA ILE A 35 17.41 3.01 3.70
C ILE A 35 18.37 3.44 4.82
N LEU A 36 19.40 4.20 4.44
CA LEU A 36 20.40 4.75 5.36
C LEU A 36 19.92 6.09 5.95
N HIS A 37 19.44 6.99 5.10
CA HIS A 37 19.00 8.34 5.48
C HIS A 37 17.92 8.88 4.55
N ILE A 38 17.08 9.78 5.06
CA ILE A 38 16.14 10.59 4.30
C ILE A 38 16.26 12.04 4.79
N GLY A 39 16.16 13.00 3.87
CA GLY A 39 16.39 14.39 4.26
C GLY A 39 16.25 15.38 3.11
N LYS A 40 16.89 16.53 3.30
CA LYS A 40 16.95 17.61 2.30
C LYS A 40 18.15 17.43 1.39
N GLU A 41 18.16 18.09 0.23
CA GLU A 41 19.33 18.05 -0.65
C GLU A 41 20.62 18.58 -0.01
N SER A 42 20.51 19.44 1.02
CA SER A 42 21.64 19.90 1.82
C SER A 42 22.43 18.77 2.50
N ASP A 43 21.81 17.60 2.68
CA ASP A 43 22.41 16.45 3.36
C ASP A 43 23.28 15.60 2.40
N LEU A 44 23.23 15.85 1.08
CA LEU A 44 23.85 15.00 0.06
C LEU A 44 25.34 14.77 0.30
N ASP A 45 26.09 15.83 0.59
CA ASP A 45 27.54 15.77 0.78
C ASP A 45 27.96 14.94 2.00
N GLN A 46 27.06 14.76 2.98
CA GLN A 46 27.30 13.93 4.16
C GLN A 46 27.35 12.43 3.82
N PHE A 47 26.57 12.00 2.84
CA PHE A 47 26.38 10.57 2.51
C PHE A 47 27.06 10.17 1.19
N LYS A 48 27.44 11.14 0.35
CA LYS A 48 28.10 10.91 -0.93
C LYS A 48 29.54 10.42 -0.74
N GLY A 49 29.89 9.35 -1.44
CA GLY A 49 31.23 8.78 -1.52
C GLY A 49 31.70 8.62 -2.96
N PRO A 50 32.97 8.22 -3.18
CA PRO A 50 33.57 8.07 -4.51
C PRO A 50 32.88 7.00 -5.37
N ASN A 51 32.22 6.02 -4.74
CA ASN A 51 31.52 4.92 -5.41
C ASN A 51 29.99 5.05 -5.34
N THR A 52 29.47 6.16 -4.80
CA THR A 52 28.01 6.34 -4.65
C THR A 52 27.38 6.57 -6.02
N ARG A 53 26.41 5.73 -6.39
CA ARG A 53 25.58 5.93 -7.58
C ARG A 53 24.55 7.02 -7.29
N MET A 54 24.62 8.12 -8.04
CA MET A 54 23.66 9.21 -7.96
C MET A 54 22.54 8.99 -8.98
N ILE A 55 21.28 9.08 -8.56
CA ILE A 55 20.11 8.95 -9.44
C ILE A 55 19.21 10.18 -9.23
N SER A 56 19.11 11.03 -10.25
CA SER A 56 18.17 12.16 -10.24
C SER A 56 16.75 11.65 -10.45
N CYS A 57 15.85 12.03 -9.55
CA CYS A 57 14.42 11.78 -9.70
C CYS A 57 13.73 12.84 -10.56
N LYS A 58 14.41 13.92 -10.99
CA LYS A 58 13.85 15.00 -11.82
C LYS A 58 12.54 15.57 -11.23
N ASP A 59 12.52 15.81 -9.92
CA ASP A 59 11.38 16.25 -9.10
C ASP A 59 10.17 15.31 -9.10
N ARG A 60 10.33 14.08 -9.62
CA ARG A 60 9.28 13.07 -9.62
C ARG A 60 9.03 12.52 -8.23
N THR A 61 7.82 12.01 -8.02
CA THR A 61 7.44 11.40 -6.75
C THR A 61 8.16 10.08 -6.52
N VAL A 62 8.72 9.90 -5.32
CA VAL A 62 9.26 8.63 -4.83
C VAL A 62 8.39 8.14 -3.69
N ILE A 63 7.92 6.89 -3.75
CA ILE A 63 7.06 6.27 -2.73
C ILE A 63 7.66 4.93 -2.27
N PRO A 64 7.25 4.39 -1.11
CA PRO A 64 7.48 2.98 -0.80
C PRO A 64 6.86 2.10 -1.88
N GLY A 65 7.41 0.90 -2.03
CA GLY A 65 6.82 -0.14 -2.88
C GLY A 65 5.35 -0.39 -2.55
N PHE A 66 4.53 -0.59 -3.58
CA PHE A 66 3.13 -0.96 -3.42
C PHE A 66 2.99 -2.30 -2.72
N ASN A 67 2.01 -2.41 -1.83
CA ASN A 67 1.65 -3.62 -1.12
C ASN A 67 0.17 -3.93 -1.37
N ASP A 68 -0.13 -5.19 -1.68
CA ASP A 68 -1.50 -5.63 -2.00
C ASP A 68 -2.06 -6.44 -0.82
N ALA A 69 -3.03 -5.88 -0.10
CA ALA A 69 -3.55 -6.47 1.14
C ALA A 69 -4.50 -7.66 0.91
N HIS A 70 -5.06 -7.80 -0.29
CA HIS A 70 -6.04 -8.81 -0.66
C HIS A 70 -5.99 -9.01 -2.18
N CYS A 71 -5.33 -10.11 -2.53
CA CYS A 71 -5.39 -10.77 -3.82
C CYS A 71 -5.80 -12.23 -3.56
N HIS A 72 -6.17 -12.96 -4.60
CA HIS A 72 -6.53 -14.38 -4.52
C HIS A 72 -5.40 -15.27 -5.04
N PRO A 73 -4.27 -15.42 -4.33
CA PRO A 73 -3.31 -16.49 -4.58
C PRO A 73 -3.84 -17.77 -3.90
N ILE A 74 -5.15 -18.01 -3.90
CA ILE A 74 -5.87 -18.84 -2.91
C ILE A 74 -5.32 -20.27 -2.81
N SER A 75 -4.77 -20.79 -3.91
CA SER A 75 -4.07 -22.06 -3.98
C SER A 75 -2.72 -22.09 -3.25
N TYR A 76 -1.96 -20.98 -3.23
CA TYR A 76 -0.70 -20.85 -2.50
C TYR A 76 -0.89 -20.42 -1.04
N ALA A 77 -1.84 -19.54 -0.75
CA ALA A 77 -2.16 -19.18 0.63
C ALA A 77 -2.75 -20.36 1.41
N ALA A 78 -3.61 -21.17 0.78
CA ALA A 78 -4.15 -22.39 1.40
C ALA A 78 -3.03 -23.38 1.76
N THR A 79 -2.00 -23.57 0.93
CA THR A 79 -0.89 -24.48 1.26
C THR A 79 0.00 -23.97 2.39
N LEU A 80 0.16 -22.66 2.55
CA LEU A 80 0.93 -22.06 3.66
C LEU A 80 0.17 -22.06 5.00
N LEU A 81 -1.16 -22.17 4.98
CA LEU A 81 -2.01 -22.22 6.17
C LEU A 81 -2.25 -23.66 6.67
N TYR A 82 -1.95 -24.67 5.88
CA TYR A 82 -2.14 -26.06 6.29
C TYR A 82 -1.17 -26.46 7.39
N VAL A 83 -1.71 -27.12 8.41
CA VAL A 83 -0.94 -27.97 9.30
C VAL A 83 -0.83 -29.30 8.58
N ASP A 84 0.37 -29.66 8.13
CA ASP A 84 0.60 -30.92 7.44
C ASP A 84 0.33 -32.10 8.39
N CYS A 85 -0.86 -32.67 8.23
CA CYS A 85 -1.35 -33.84 8.95
C CYS A 85 -1.38 -35.05 8.01
N SER A 86 -0.52 -35.09 6.99
CA SER A 86 -0.40 -36.26 6.12
C SER A 86 0.22 -37.44 6.87
N PRO A 87 0.01 -38.69 6.40
CA PRO A 87 0.58 -39.90 7.03
C PRO A 87 2.11 -39.91 7.11
N PHE A 88 2.79 -38.99 6.41
CA PHE A 88 4.24 -38.79 6.51
C PHE A 88 4.66 -38.02 7.76
N ASN A 89 3.75 -37.26 8.38
CA ASN A 89 4.03 -36.33 9.48
C ASN A 89 3.19 -36.57 10.75
N VAL A 90 2.11 -37.37 10.67
CA VAL A 90 1.28 -37.76 11.83
C VAL A 90 0.82 -39.21 11.70
N MET A 91 0.77 -39.95 12.81
CA MET A 91 0.44 -41.38 12.82
C MET A 91 -0.89 -41.70 13.52
N ASN A 92 -1.42 -40.76 14.31
CA ASN A 92 -2.64 -40.94 15.09
C ASN A 92 -3.31 -39.59 15.44
N ILE A 93 -4.50 -39.65 16.06
CA ILE A 93 -5.30 -38.46 16.43
C ILE A 93 -4.55 -37.53 17.40
N HIS A 94 -3.72 -38.08 18.29
CA HIS A 94 -2.95 -37.29 19.25
C HIS A 94 -1.86 -36.44 18.56
N ASP A 95 -1.22 -36.99 17.52
CA ASP A 95 -0.22 -36.26 16.72
C ASP A 95 -0.86 -35.08 15.97
N ILE A 96 -2.05 -35.31 15.39
CA ILE A 96 -2.86 -34.25 14.75
C ILE A 96 -3.16 -33.13 15.74
N GLN A 97 -3.66 -33.47 16.92
CA GLN A 97 -3.97 -32.48 17.97
C GLN A 97 -2.74 -31.70 18.42
N THR A 98 -1.59 -32.36 18.52
CA THR A 98 -0.32 -31.74 18.91
C THR A 98 0.18 -30.75 17.86
N GLN A 99 0.13 -31.12 16.58
CA GLN A 99 0.53 -30.23 15.48
C GLN A 99 -0.40 -29.01 15.37
N ILE A 100 -1.72 -29.21 15.52
CA ILE A 100 -2.69 -28.11 15.53
C ILE A 100 -2.44 -27.17 16.71
N ARG A 101 -2.23 -27.70 17.93
CA ARG A 101 -1.92 -26.87 19.11
C ARG A 101 -0.63 -26.07 18.93
N LYS A 102 0.43 -26.73 18.44
CA LYS A 102 1.72 -26.08 18.16
C LYS A 102 1.55 -24.92 17.19
N LYS A 103 0.84 -25.13 16.07
CA LYS A 103 0.54 -24.06 15.11
C LYS A 103 -0.27 -22.95 15.78
N ALA A 104 -1.36 -23.28 16.47
CA ALA A 104 -2.23 -22.31 17.15
C ALA A 104 -1.49 -21.43 18.17
N HIS A 105 -0.53 -21.98 18.93
CA HIS A 105 0.29 -21.21 19.88
C HIS A 105 1.31 -20.27 19.21
N THR A 106 1.66 -20.53 17.96
CA THR A 106 2.61 -19.71 17.18
C THR A 106 1.92 -18.78 16.17
N THR A 107 0.62 -19.00 15.90
CA THR A 107 -0.17 -18.14 15.01
C THR A 107 -0.41 -16.81 15.72
N PRO A 108 0.05 -15.67 15.19
CA PRO A 108 -0.19 -14.37 15.80
C PRO A 108 -1.68 -14.09 15.96
N ILE A 109 -2.05 -13.34 17.00
CA ILE A 109 -3.37 -12.70 17.06
C ILE A 109 -3.44 -11.78 15.84
N LEU A 110 -4.30 -12.12 14.88
CA LEU A 110 -4.46 -11.36 13.66
C LEU A 110 -5.10 -9.99 13.97
N ARG A 111 -4.71 -8.97 13.22
CA ARG A 111 -5.45 -7.70 13.19
C ARG A 111 -6.84 -8.01 12.60
N PRO A 112 -7.96 -7.69 13.28
CA PRO A 112 -9.28 -7.90 12.72
C PRO A 112 -9.42 -7.14 11.41
N ARG A 113 -9.99 -7.78 10.38
CA ARG A 113 -10.13 -7.20 9.04
C ARG A 113 -11.59 -7.24 8.60
N LEU A 114 -12.03 -6.17 7.95
CA LEU A 114 -13.30 -6.11 7.23
C LEU A 114 -12.96 -6.02 5.74
N GLU A 115 -13.24 -7.09 5.02
CA GLU A 115 -12.95 -7.19 3.59
C GLU A 115 -14.04 -6.50 2.77
N HIS A 116 -13.57 -5.81 1.73
CA HIS A 116 -14.30 -4.93 0.81
C HIS A 116 -14.97 -3.74 1.47
N CYS A 117 -15.82 -3.97 2.48
CA CYS A 117 -16.63 -2.98 3.18
C CYS A 117 -17.30 -1.99 2.20
N LEU A 118 -17.92 -2.54 1.13
CA LEU A 118 -18.45 -1.75 0.02
C LEU A 118 -19.49 -0.74 0.49
N PHE A 119 -20.40 -1.15 1.37
CA PHE A 119 -21.39 -0.28 1.97
C PHE A 119 -21.15 -0.21 3.47
N CYS A 120 -20.92 0.98 4.00
CA CYS A 120 -20.76 1.18 5.42
C CYS A 120 -21.55 2.40 5.92
N PRO A 121 -22.79 2.17 6.40
CA PRO A 121 -23.55 3.20 7.08
C PRO A 121 -22.80 3.81 8.28
N LYS A 122 -22.95 5.12 8.49
CA LYS A 122 -22.19 5.88 9.48
C LYS A 122 -22.32 5.36 10.92
N GLU A 123 -23.44 4.73 11.26
CA GLU A 123 -23.71 4.16 12.58
C GLU A 123 -22.76 3.01 12.96
N PHE A 124 -22.14 2.35 11.97
CA PHE A 124 -21.18 1.27 12.22
C PHE A 124 -19.76 1.78 12.49
N LEU A 125 -19.42 3.01 12.07
CA LEU A 125 -18.06 3.55 12.20
C LEU A 125 -17.52 3.55 13.64
N PRO A 126 -18.29 3.94 14.68
CA PRO A 126 -17.80 3.88 16.06
C PRO A 126 -17.49 2.45 16.52
N THR A 127 -18.25 1.46 16.03
CA THR A 127 -18.01 0.05 16.34
C THR A 127 -16.75 -0.46 15.66
N ILE A 128 -16.56 -0.15 14.38
CA ILE A 128 -15.34 -0.52 13.63
C ILE A 128 -14.10 0.06 14.32
N LYS A 129 -14.16 1.34 14.70
CA LYS A 129 -13.08 2.01 15.43
C LYS A 129 -12.79 1.35 16.78
N ARG A 130 -13.82 1.02 17.56
CA ARG A 130 -13.68 0.35 18.86
C ARG A 130 -13.03 -1.02 18.73
N LEU A 131 -13.37 -1.77 17.68
CA LEU A 131 -12.79 -3.09 17.39
C LEU A 131 -11.35 -3.01 16.90
N LYS A 132 -10.87 -1.82 16.51
CA LYS A 132 -9.59 -1.63 15.81
C LYS A 132 -9.49 -2.52 14.57
N ALA A 133 -10.62 -2.70 13.90
CA ALA A 133 -10.66 -3.46 12.66
C ALA A 133 -10.10 -2.60 11.52
N ILE A 134 -9.29 -3.22 10.68
CA ILE A 134 -8.74 -2.62 9.47
C ILE A 134 -9.71 -2.89 8.33
N ILE A 135 -10.05 -1.86 7.58
CA ILE A 135 -10.86 -2.02 6.37
C ILE A 135 -9.93 -2.32 5.21
N ILE A 136 -10.21 -3.37 4.47
CA ILE A 136 -9.49 -3.70 3.23
C ILE A 136 -10.47 -3.51 2.10
N THR A 137 -10.21 -2.58 1.19
CA THR A 137 -11.22 -2.14 0.22
C THR A 137 -10.62 -1.87 -1.17
N GLN A 138 -11.46 -1.82 -2.20
CA GLN A 138 -11.04 -1.75 -3.59
C GLN A 138 -11.81 -0.66 -4.33
N PRO A 139 -11.38 0.62 -4.24
CA PRO A 139 -11.98 1.71 -5.01
C PRO A 139 -12.19 1.40 -6.50
N ILE A 140 -11.34 0.57 -7.11
CA ILE A 140 -11.45 0.12 -8.50
C ILE A 140 -12.79 -0.56 -8.82
N PHE A 141 -13.51 -1.10 -7.83
CA PHE A 141 -14.87 -1.64 -8.03
C PHE A 141 -15.85 -0.54 -8.38
N LEU A 142 -15.67 0.68 -7.85
CA LEU A 142 -16.46 1.84 -8.23
C LEU A 142 -16.19 2.23 -9.70
N TYR A 143 -14.95 2.08 -10.17
CA TYR A 143 -14.62 2.35 -11.56
C TYR A 143 -15.36 1.40 -12.52
N TYR A 144 -15.22 0.10 -12.30
CA TYR A 144 -15.79 -0.90 -13.19
C TYR A 144 -17.29 -1.13 -12.99
N GLY A 145 -17.78 -1.10 -11.75
CA GLY A 145 -19.16 -1.38 -11.38
C GLY A 145 -20.03 -0.14 -11.15
N GLY A 146 -19.50 1.07 -11.39
CA GLY A 146 -20.17 2.31 -11.04
C GLY A 146 -21.53 2.51 -11.70
N GLU A 147 -21.69 2.11 -12.96
CA GLU A 147 -22.99 2.14 -13.63
C GLU A 147 -24.01 1.25 -12.91
N THR A 148 -23.65 0.01 -12.61
CA THR A 148 -24.49 -0.93 -11.84
C THR A 148 -24.86 -0.38 -10.47
N PHE A 149 -23.91 0.24 -9.76
CA PHE A 149 -24.23 0.88 -8.48
C PHE A 149 -25.22 2.04 -8.64
N ARG A 150 -25.11 2.84 -9.70
CA ARG A 150 -26.04 3.95 -9.97
C ARG A 150 -27.43 3.47 -10.38
N THR A 151 -27.55 2.34 -11.07
CA THR A 151 -28.85 1.80 -11.51
C THR A 151 -29.55 0.98 -10.43
N ASP A 152 -28.80 0.16 -9.69
CA ASP A 152 -29.38 -0.89 -8.86
C ASP A 152 -29.49 -0.48 -7.38
N CYS A 153 -28.67 0.48 -6.93
CA CYS A 153 -28.75 0.98 -5.56
C CYS A 153 -29.77 2.10 -5.43
N SER A 154 -30.55 2.06 -4.34
CA SER A 154 -31.38 3.20 -3.95
C SER A 154 -30.51 4.42 -3.60
N LYS A 155 -31.12 5.60 -3.65
CA LYS A 155 -30.48 6.86 -3.22
C LYS A 155 -29.98 6.83 -1.78
N GLU A 156 -30.56 6.01 -0.91
CA GLU A 156 -30.10 5.89 0.48
C GLU A 156 -28.93 4.91 0.62
N GLN A 157 -28.89 3.84 -0.16
CA GLN A 157 -27.78 2.87 -0.14
C GLN A 157 -26.51 3.47 -0.73
N ILE A 158 -26.62 4.18 -1.86
CA ILE A 158 -25.45 4.64 -2.61
C ILE A 158 -24.59 5.62 -1.80
N LYS A 159 -25.18 6.41 -0.88
CA LYS A 159 -24.48 7.33 0.03
C LYS A 159 -23.41 6.65 0.89
N TRP A 160 -23.55 5.35 1.12
CA TRP A 160 -22.63 4.58 1.96
C TRP A 160 -21.60 3.79 1.16
N LEU A 161 -21.53 4.00 -0.16
CA LEU A 161 -20.64 3.26 -1.04
C LEU A 161 -19.18 3.74 -0.89
N PHE A 162 -18.31 2.86 -0.42
CA PHE A 162 -16.89 3.09 -0.17
C PHE A 162 -16.61 4.44 0.51
N PRO A 163 -17.04 4.66 1.76
CA PRO A 163 -17.00 5.98 2.39
C PRO A 163 -15.61 6.26 2.99
N LEU A 164 -14.62 6.45 2.10
CA LEU A 164 -13.20 6.59 2.42
C LEU A 164 -12.90 7.84 3.25
N HIS A 165 -13.53 8.97 2.93
CA HIS A 165 -13.38 10.21 3.68
C HIS A 165 -13.90 10.03 5.11
N SER A 166 -15.08 9.42 5.25
CA SER A 166 -15.68 9.11 6.55
C SER A 166 -14.82 8.13 7.37
N PHE A 167 -14.24 7.10 6.75
CA PHE A 167 -13.30 6.20 7.45
C PHE A 167 -12.08 6.96 7.98
N ARG A 168 -11.47 7.79 7.13
CA ARG A 168 -10.31 8.61 7.50
C ARG A 168 -10.64 9.56 8.65
N ASP A 169 -11.76 10.27 8.58
CA ASP A 169 -12.16 11.25 9.60
C ASP A 169 -12.42 10.60 10.98
N GLN A 170 -12.85 9.34 11.00
CA GLN A 170 -12.98 8.54 12.22
C GLN A 170 -11.66 7.89 12.68
N GLY A 171 -10.58 8.09 11.93
CA GLY A 171 -9.28 7.47 12.16
C GLY A 171 -9.32 5.94 12.05
N ILE A 172 -10.18 5.40 11.18
CA ILE A 172 -10.22 3.96 10.89
C ILE A 172 -9.10 3.67 9.88
N ASP A 173 -8.32 2.62 10.14
CA ASP A 173 -7.23 2.21 9.25
C ASP A 173 -7.82 1.54 8.00
N VAL A 174 -7.42 2.02 6.83
CA VAL A 174 -7.92 1.53 5.52
C VAL A 174 -6.74 1.09 4.66
N CYS A 175 -6.86 -0.10 4.07
CA CYS A 175 -5.94 -0.62 3.08
C CYS A 175 -6.65 -0.72 1.74
N PHE A 176 -5.92 -0.43 0.67
CA PHE A 176 -6.31 -0.79 -0.68
C PHE A 176 -5.72 -2.12 -1.09
N SER A 177 -6.43 -2.80 -1.98
CA SER A 177 -5.99 -4.05 -2.58
C SER A 177 -6.50 -4.16 -4.02
N SER A 178 -6.01 -5.16 -4.76
CA SER A 178 -6.45 -5.40 -6.15
C SER A 178 -7.70 -6.28 -6.25
N ASP A 179 -7.85 -7.24 -5.35
CA ASP A 179 -8.79 -8.37 -5.49
C ASP A 179 -8.58 -9.21 -6.77
N THR A 180 -7.36 -9.20 -7.33
CA THR A 180 -7.02 -10.00 -8.52
C THR A 180 -7.22 -11.50 -8.24
N PRO A 181 -7.78 -12.28 -9.19
CA PRO A 181 -8.02 -11.96 -10.59
C PRO A 181 -9.41 -11.38 -10.93
N LEU A 182 -10.24 -11.00 -9.93
CA LEU A 182 -11.56 -10.42 -10.21
C LEU A 182 -11.42 -9.16 -11.10
N TYR A 183 -10.46 -8.30 -10.76
CA TYR A 183 -10.00 -7.21 -11.59
C TYR A 183 -8.47 -7.24 -11.76
N LYS A 184 -7.96 -6.54 -12.78
CA LYS A 184 -6.53 -6.41 -13.00
C LYS A 184 -5.87 -5.69 -11.82
N CYS A 185 -4.70 -6.15 -11.40
CA CYS A 185 -3.88 -5.42 -10.44
C CYS A 185 -3.40 -4.10 -11.06
N ASN A 186 -4.05 -3.00 -10.69
CA ASN A 186 -3.75 -1.66 -11.17
C ASN A 186 -3.88 -0.64 -10.02
N PRO A 187 -2.82 -0.43 -9.23
CA PRO A 187 -2.85 0.50 -8.09
C PRO A 187 -3.07 1.95 -8.53
N VAL A 188 -2.63 2.34 -9.74
CA VAL A 188 -2.83 3.70 -10.27
C VAL A 188 -4.31 3.97 -10.52
N LEU A 189 -5.02 3.04 -11.17
CA LEU A 189 -6.46 3.18 -11.40
C LEU A 189 -7.23 3.18 -10.07
N ASN A 190 -6.80 2.34 -9.12
CA ASN A 190 -7.40 2.30 -7.78
C ASN A 190 -7.27 3.65 -7.05
N ILE A 191 -6.08 4.27 -7.11
CA ILE A 191 -5.82 5.60 -6.56
C ILE A 191 -6.65 6.66 -7.29
N TYR A 192 -6.68 6.62 -8.63
CA TYR A 192 -7.51 7.53 -9.43
C TYR A 192 -8.96 7.48 -9.00
N THR A 193 -9.53 6.28 -8.83
CA THR A 193 -10.93 6.11 -8.44
C THR A 193 -11.20 6.56 -7.00
N ALA A 194 -10.26 6.34 -6.08
CA ALA A 194 -10.38 6.83 -4.71
C ALA A 194 -10.39 8.37 -4.63
N VAL A 195 -9.61 9.02 -5.48
CA VAL A 195 -9.46 10.48 -5.52
C VAL A 195 -10.60 11.15 -6.28
N THR A 196 -10.94 10.64 -7.47
CA THR A 196 -11.93 11.27 -8.35
C THR A 196 -13.35 10.80 -8.09
N ARG A 197 -13.51 9.61 -7.50
CA ARG A 197 -14.82 8.96 -7.32
C ARG A 197 -15.58 8.75 -8.64
N LYS A 198 -14.85 8.62 -9.76
CA LYS A 198 -15.43 8.41 -11.09
C LYS A 198 -15.53 6.95 -11.49
N ASP A 199 -16.64 6.61 -12.13
CA ASP A 199 -16.79 5.35 -12.84
C ASP A 199 -16.11 5.36 -14.23
N SER A 200 -16.12 4.21 -14.90
CA SER A 200 -15.55 4.04 -16.25
C SER A 200 -16.25 4.89 -17.33
N THR A 201 -17.44 5.42 -17.05
CA THR A 201 -18.15 6.37 -17.93
C THR A 201 -17.82 7.83 -17.61
N GLY A 202 -17.01 8.08 -16.58
CA GLY A 202 -16.61 9.42 -16.12
C GLY A 202 -17.62 10.07 -15.16
N GLN A 203 -18.66 9.37 -14.72
CA GLN A 203 -19.66 9.89 -13.79
C GLN A 203 -19.17 9.80 -12.35
N ASN A 204 -19.39 10.85 -11.56
CA ASN A 204 -19.04 10.88 -10.15
C ASN A 204 -20.05 10.07 -9.31
N ILE A 205 -19.55 9.32 -8.33
CA ILE A 205 -20.35 8.55 -7.38
C ILE A 205 -19.93 8.90 -5.96
N VAL A 206 -20.78 9.66 -5.26
CA VAL A 206 -20.54 10.14 -3.89
C VAL A 206 -19.17 10.86 -3.79
N PRO A 207 -18.97 11.96 -4.53
CA PRO A 207 -17.70 12.69 -4.58
C PRO A 207 -17.26 13.24 -3.21
N GLU A 208 -18.18 13.42 -2.27
CA GLU A 208 -17.90 13.82 -0.89
C GLU A 208 -17.05 12.79 -0.12
N GLU A 209 -17.02 11.54 -0.58
CA GLU A 209 -16.18 10.47 -0.02
C GLU A 209 -14.81 10.35 -0.69
N SER A 210 -14.40 11.36 -1.47
CA SER A 210 -13.06 11.45 -2.06
C SER A 210 -11.98 11.70 -1.01
N ILE A 211 -10.78 11.19 -1.29
CA ILE A 211 -9.58 11.38 -0.45
C ILE A 211 -8.44 11.98 -1.26
N LYS A 212 -7.41 12.48 -0.57
CA LYS A 212 -6.23 13.04 -1.23
C LYS A 212 -5.35 11.91 -1.81
N ILE A 213 -4.60 12.22 -2.86
CA ILE A 213 -3.69 11.25 -3.51
C ILE A 213 -2.65 10.67 -2.57
N ASN A 214 -2.09 11.46 -1.65
CA ASN A 214 -1.12 10.97 -0.66
C ASN A 214 -1.75 10.02 0.37
N GLU A 215 -3.02 10.24 0.73
CA GLU A 215 -3.80 9.33 1.57
C GLU A 215 -4.01 7.99 0.84
N ALA A 216 -4.42 8.04 -0.42
CA ALA A 216 -4.61 6.87 -1.27
C ALA A 216 -3.29 6.09 -1.50
N ILE A 217 -2.16 6.76 -1.73
CA ILE A 217 -0.83 6.15 -1.82
C ILE A 217 -0.49 5.44 -0.51
N LYS A 218 -0.75 6.06 0.64
CA LYS A 218 -0.52 5.45 1.96
C LYS A 218 -1.38 4.20 2.17
N MET A 219 -2.62 4.21 1.69
CA MET A 219 -3.53 3.05 1.71
C MET A 219 -3.04 1.89 0.81
N HIS A 220 -2.15 2.14 -0.15
CA HIS A 220 -1.52 1.12 -1.00
C HIS A 220 -0.08 0.77 -0.60
N THR A 221 0.48 1.39 0.45
CA THR A 221 1.89 1.23 0.84
C THR A 221 2.00 0.87 2.32
N TYR A 222 1.79 1.84 3.21
CA TYR A 222 1.94 1.65 4.65
C TYR A 222 0.86 0.74 5.24
N PHE A 223 -0.42 1.01 4.95
CA PHE A 223 -1.51 0.30 5.62
C PHE A 223 -1.58 -1.19 5.27
N PRO A 224 -1.33 -1.64 4.02
CA PRO A 224 -1.22 -3.06 3.72
C PRO A 224 -0.05 -3.75 4.43
N ALA A 225 1.12 -3.09 4.50
CA ALA A 225 2.25 -3.58 5.30
C ALA A 225 1.90 -3.64 6.79
N TYR A 226 1.11 -2.69 7.29
CA TYR A 226 0.51 -2.79 8.61
C TYR A 226 -0.47 -3.99 8.67
N ALA A 227 -1.42 -4.17 7.76
CA ALA A 227 -2.33 -5.32 7.83
C ALA A 227 -1.60 -6.69 7.90
N SER A 228 -0.39 -6.80 7.35
CA SER A 228 0.47 -8.00 7.39
C SER A 228 1.53 -8.04 8.50
N PHE A 229 1.58 -7.07 9.43
CA PHE A 229 2.60 -6.95 10.48
C PHE A 229 4.03 -6.67 9.99
N GLU A 230 4.15 -6.18 8.76
CA GLU A 230 5.42 -5.85 8.11
C GLU A 230 5.78 -4.37 8.22
N GLU A 231 5.01 -3.56 8.96
CA GLU A 231 5.23 -2.12 9.10
C GLU A 231 6.58 -1.76 9.75
N LYS A 232 7.29 -2.71 10.36
CA LYS A 232 8.65 -2.50 10.89
C LYS A 232 9.74 -2.76 9.84
N ILE A 233 9.38 -3.41 8.74
CA ILE A 233 10.31 -3.86 7.70
C ILE A 233 10.15 -2.99 6.45
N LYS A 234 8.90 -2.70 6.03
CA LYS A 234 8.57 -1.99 4.78
C LYS A 234 7.36 -1.05 4.95
N GLY A 235 6.84 -0.55 3.82
CA GLY A 235 5.62 0.29 3.76
C GLY A 235 5.83 1.79 4.04
N SER A 236 7.04 2.20 4.44
CA SER A 236 7.45 3.61 4.57
C SER A 236 8.90 3.76 4.15
N ILE A 237 9.28 4.97 3.72
CA ILE A 237 10.66 5.34 3.45
C ILE A 237 11.23 5.88 4.75
N THR A 238 11.78 5.01 5.60
CA THR A 238 12.36 5.40 6.90
C THR A 238 13.68 4.68 7.14
N PRO A 239 14.68 5.31 7.77
CA PRO A 239 15.97 4.68 8.02
C PRO A 239 15.86 3.30 8.69
N GLY A 240 16.66 2.35 8.21
CA GLY A 240 16.70 0.97 8.69
C GLY A 240 15.74 -0.01 8.03
N LYS A 241 14.71 0.47 7.32
CA LYS A 241 13.78 -0.36 6.52
C LYS A 241 14.39 -0.79 5.20
N ILE A 242 13.80 -1.82 4.60
CA ILE A 242 14.22 -2.28 3.26
C ILE A 242 13.89 -1.22 2.20
N ALA A 243 14.76 -1.10 1.22
CA ALA A 243 14.65 -0.14 0.12
C ALA A 243 13.78 -0.70 -1.01
N ASP A 244 12.50 -0.95 -0.69
CA ASP A 244 11.46 -1.21 -1.69
C ASP A 244 10.84 0.14 -2.06
N LEU A 245 11.21 0.65 -3.24
CA LEU A 245 10.89 2.01 -3.67
C LEU A 245 10.36 2.03 -5.10
N VAL A 246 9.46 2.98 -5.39
CA VAL A 246 9.01 3.25 -6.75
C VAL A 246 9.17 4.74 -7.03
N ILE A 247 9.79 5.06 -8.16
CA ILE A 247 9.79 6.41 -8.73
C ILE A 247 8.65 6.46 -9.74
N LEU A 248 7.71 7.38 -9.55
CA LEU A 248 6.58 7.60 -10.45
C LEU A 248 6.96 8.58 -11.56
N SER A 249 6.24 8.57 -12.68
CA SER A 249 6.54 9.47 -13.81
C SER A 249 6.22 10.95 -13.56
N HIS A 250 5.44 11.26 -12.53
CA HIS A 250 4.94 12.60 -12.22
C HIS A 250 5.23 13.02 -10.78
N ASP A 251 5.24 14.33 -10.52
CA ASP A 251 5.13 14.89 -9.17
C ASP A 251 3.66 14.89 -8.73
N THR A 252 3.31 13.92 -7.89
CA THR A 252 1.94 13.71 -7.41
C THR A 252 1.42 14.84 -6.53
N SER A 253 2.29 15.71 -6.00
CA SER A 253 1.86 16.88 -5.20
C SER A 253 1.21 17.98 -6.05
N LYS A 254 1.46 17.98 -7.37
CA LYS A 254 1.01 19.01 -8.31
C LYS A 254 0.08 18.48 -9.40
N ILE A 255 -0.17 17.16 -9.43
CA ILE A 255 -0.93 16.53 -10.51
C ILE A 255 -2.41 16.87 -10.42
N ASN A 256 -3.05 17.11 -11.57
CA ASN A 256 -4.50 17.18 -11.65
C ASN A 256 -5.10 15.79 -11.38
N PRO A 257 -6.13 15.65 -10.53
CA PRO A 257 -6.80 14.37 -10.29
C PRO A 257 -7.20 13.60 -11.56
N GLU A 258 -7.58 14.30 -12.63
CA GLU A 258 -7.95 13.66 -13.91
C GLU A 258 -6.76 13.01 -14.62
N GLU A 259 -5.54 13.45 -14.34
CA GLU A 259 -4.31 12.96 -14.97
C GLU A 259 -3.65 11.81 -14.20
N ILE A 260 -4.19 11.42 -13.04
CA ILE A 260 -3.62 10.33 -12.21
C ILE A 260 -3.49 9.02 -13.01
N MET A 261 -4.42 8.72 -13.93
CA MET A 261 -4.35 7.51 -14.76
C MET A 261 -3.12 7.45 -15.68
N ASN A 262 -2.46 8.60 -15.93
CA ASN A 262 -1.25 8.67 -16.76
C ASN A 262 0.03 8.38 -15.96
N ILE A 263 -0.07 8.30 -14.63
CA ILE A 263 1.05 7.93 -13.76
C ILE A 263 1.46 6.49 -14.08
N HIS A 264 2.77 6.30 -14.21
CA HIS A 264 3.38 4.99 -14.36
C HIS A 264 4.72 4.98 -13.62
N PRO A 265 5.19 3.81 -13.13
CA PRO A 265 6.54 3.68 -12.63
C PRO A 265 7.55 4.08 -13.72
N VAL A 266 8.63 4.77 -13.34
CA VAL A 266 9.83 4.94 -14.19
C VAL A 266 11.01 4.14 -13.66
N LEU A 267 10.99 3.79 -12.37
CA LEU A 267 11.95 2.92 -11.72
C LEU A 267 11.27 2.17 -10.57
N THR A 268 11.53 0.88 -10.45
CA THR A 268 11.12 0.04 -9.33
C THR A 268 12.35 -0.60 -8.71
N MET A 269 12.46 -0.46 -7.39
CA MET A 269 13.52 -1.04 -6.57
C MET A 269 12.92 -2.07 -5.61
N MET A 270 13.58 -3.21 -5.49
CA MET A 270 13.26 -4.23 -4.49
C MET A 270 14.53 -4.60 -3.75
N ASP A 271 14.48 -4.65 -2.42
CA ASP A 271 15.65 -5.00 -1.60
C ASP A 271 16.89 -4.14 -1.89
N GLY A 272 16.71 -2.87 -2.28
CA GLY A 272 17.81 -1.97 -2.66
C GLY A 272 18.35 -2.13 -4.09
N GLU A 273 17.83 -3.10 -4.85
CA GLU A 273 18.24 -3.36 -6.23
C GLU A 273 17.20 -2.83 -7.22
N ILE A 274 17.65 -2.18 -8.30
CA ILE A 274 16.76 -1.74 -9.38
C ILE A 274 16.35 -2.98 -10.18
N VAL A 275 15.09 -3.37 -10.07
CA VAL A 275 14.54 -4.56 -10.75
C VAL A 275 13.80 -4.23 -12.03
N TRP A 276 13.42 -2.96 -12.20
CA TRP A 276 12.78 -2.46 -13.41
C TRP A 276 13.07 -0.98 -13.57
N GLU A 277 13.32 -0.56 -14.80
CA GLU A 277 13.56 0.83 -15.18
C GLU A 277 12.97 1.03 -16.58
N LYS A 278 12.30 2.15 -16.81
CA LYS A 278 11.80 2.50 -18.14
C LYS A 278 12.96 3.10 -18.94
N GLU A 279 13.30 2.49 -20.08
CA GLU A 279 14.19 3.13 -21.05
C GLU A 279 13.52 4.40 -21.58
N ASP A 280 14.26 5.51 -21.57
CA ASP A 280 13.81 6.83 -22.05
C ASP A 280 13.49 6.82 -23.56
#